data_AF-A0A089LER5-F1
#
_entry.id   AF-A0A089LER5-F1
#
_cell.length_a   1.000
_cell.length_b   1.000
_cell.length_c   1.000
_cell.angle_alpha   90.00
_cell.angle_beta   90.00
_cell.angle_gamma   90.00
#
_symmetry.space_group_name_H-M   'P 1'
#
loop_
_entity.id
_entity.type
_entity.pdbx_description
1 polymer ?
#
loop_
_entity_poly.entity_id
_entity_poly.type
_entity_poly.pdbx_seq_one_letter_code
_entity_poly.pdbx_strand_id
1 'polypeptide(L)'
;MIYLLDPSGKKRWYFEVDEEGWAFRQILLDEGKESKISNQKKYDFFLSETELPLDDGTLLRITQEEFEEVWSRINKDQTERWVELKSKLPLGTKITGPIEVLYPQGVIVSIPVHDALAIADYDECAANYKNRNIHKGLNVTASITGYDEVNYWFVLGNPRVSDVQ
;
A
#
# COMPACT_ATOMS: atom_id res chain seq x y z
N MET A 1 15.51 -5.18 -1.84
CA MET A 1 14.26 -5.97 -1.81
C MET A 1 14.55 -7.40 -2.22
N ILE A 2 13.90 -8.34 -1.54
CA ILE A 2 13.89 -9.78 -1.80
C ILE A 2 12.47 -10.13 -2.28
N TYR A 3 12.35 -11.02 -3.26
CA TYR A 3 11.08 -11.44 -3.82
C TYR A 3 10.86 -12.93 -3.56
N LEU A 4 9.69 -13.27 -3.03
CA LEU A 4 9.39 -14.60 -2.52
C LEU A 4 8.05 -15.12 -3.04
N LEU A 5 7.96 -16.44 -3.17
CA LEU A 5 6.77 -17.20 -3.50
C LEU A 5 6.56 -18.30 -2.45
N ASP A 6 5.38 -18.34 -1.85
CA ASP A 6 4.87 -19.49 -1.07
C ASP A 6 3.80 -20.23 -1.88
N PRO A 7 4.12 -21.42 -2.43
CA PRO A 7 3.15 -22.29 -3.07
C PRO A 7 2.43 -23.18 -2.02
N SER A 8 1.33 -22.67 -1.48
CA SER A 8 0.50 -23.35 -0.48
C SER A 8 -0.75 -24.00 -1.11
N GLY A 9 -0.56 -25.15 -1.76
CA GLY A 9 -1.64 -25.93 -2.39
C GLY A 9 -2.28 -25.19 -3.58
N LYS A 10 -3.57 -24.83 -3.46
CA LYS A 10 -4.29 -24.02 -4.47
C LYS A 10 -4.03 -22.51 -4.35
N LYS A 11 -3.30 -22.11 -3.31
CA LYS A 11 -2.95 -20.72 -3.06
C LYS A 11 -1.49 -20.48 -3.43
N ARG A 12 -1.23 -19.30 -3.98
CA ARG A 12 0.12 -18.79 -4.21
C ARG A 12 0.22 -17.41 -3.60
N TRP A 13 1.16 -17.24 -2.68
CA TRP A 13 1.45 -15.95 -2.08
C TRP A 13 2.74 -15.42 -2.67
N TYR A 14 2.73 -14.16 -3.07
CA TYR A 14 3.93 -13.46 -3.52
C TYR A 14 4.21 -12.33 -2.55
N PHE A 15 5.49 -12.14 -2.23
CA PHE A 15 5.95 -11.09 -1.33
C PHE A 15 7.12 -10.35 -1.93
N GLU A 16 7.08 -9.02 -1.86
CA GLU A 16 8.26 -8.17 -1.88
C GLU A 16 8.57 -7.79 -0.43
N VAL A 17 9.76 -8.11 0.04
CA VAL A 17 10.21 -7.85 1.40
C VAL A 17 11.57 -7.15 1.41
N ASP A 18 11.92 -6.51 2.52
CA ASP A 18 13.29 -6.06 2.76
C ASP A 18 14.19 -7.21 3.26
N GLU A 19 15.40 -6.87 3.71
CA GLU A 19 16.38 -7.85 4.21
C GLU A 19 16.02 -8.40 5.61
N GLU A 20 15.12 -7.73 6.34
CA GLU A 20 14.60 -8.16 7.63
C GLU A 20 13.33 -9.00 7.47
N GLY A 21 12.73 -9.03 6.28
CA GLY A 21 11.53 -9.80 5.97
C GLY A 21 10.23 -9.01 6.13
N TRP A 22 10.30 -7.68 6.30
CA TRP A 22 9.11 -6.84 6.30
C TRP A 22 8.53 -6.73 4.90
N ALA A 23 7.22 -6.98 4.77
CA ALA A 23 6.53 -6.95 3.49
C ALA A 23 6.21 -5.51 3.05
N PHE A 24 6.51 -5.21 1.79
CA PHE A 24 6.17 -3.96 1.10
C PHE A 24 5.03 -4.21 0.10
N ARG A 25 5.09 -5.30 -0.66
CA ARG A 25 3.99 -5.71 -1.55
C ARG A 25 3.63 -7.16 -1.33
N GLN A 26 2.34 -7.46 -1.42
CA GLN A 26 1.82 -8.81 -1.22
C GLN A 26 0.69 -9.12 -2.20
N ILE A 27 0.72 -10.34 -2.73
CA ILE A 27 -0.29 -10.88 -3.64
C ILE A 27 -0.76 -12.24 -3.11
N LEU A 28 -2.06 -12.50 -3.14
CA LEU A 28 -2.63 -13.84 -3.00
C LEU A 28 -3.43 -14.19 -4.25
N LEU A 29 -3.01 -15.27 -4.90
CA LEU A 29 -3.79 -15.97 -5.91
C LEU A 29 -4.40 -17.23 -5.28
N ASP A 30 -5.72 -17.38 -5.39
CA ASP A 30 -6.45 -18.58 -4.93
C ASP A 30 -7.30 -19.09 -6.11
N GLU A 31 -7.01 -20.30 -6.58
CA GLU A 31 -7.66 -20.85 -7.78
C GLU A 31 -9.19 -20.81 -7.70
N GLY A 32 -9.82 -20.14 -8.67
CA GLY A 32 -11.27 -19.99 -8.74
C GLY A 32 -11.84 -18.87 -7.85
N LYS A 33 -10.99 -18.04 -7.24
CA LYS A 33 -11.39 -16.85 -6.50
C LYS A 33 -10.71 -15.60 -7.06
N GLU A 34 -11.23 -14.45 -6.66
CA GLU A 34 -10.59 -13.17 -6.96
C GLU A 34 -9.24 -13.06 -6.21
N SER A 35 -8.23 -12.52 -6.90
CA SER A 35 -6.93 -12.24 -6.30
C SER A 35 -7.01 -11.11 -5.27
N LYS A 36 -6.14 -11.15 -4.27
CA LYS A 36 -5.94 -10.05 -3.31
C LYS A 36 -4.57 -9.44 -3.50
N ILE A 37 -4.49 -8.11 -3.42
CA ILE A 37 -3.24 -7.36 -3.56
C ILE A 37 -3.17 -6.23 -2.53
N SER A 38 -1.98 -5.98 -2.00
CA SER A 38 -1.77 -5.12 -0.82
C SER A 38 -2.04 -3.64 -1.06
N ASN A 39 -2.09 -3.20 -2.32
CA ASN A 39 -2.31 -1.80 -2.69
C ASN A 39 -3.78 -1.37 -2.73
N GLN A 40 -4.73 -2.27 -2.46
CA GLN A 40 -6.16 -1.99 -2.55
C GLN A 40 -6.89 -2.26 -1.24
N LYS A 41 -7.96 -1.48 -0.99
CA LYS A 41 -8.91 -1.69 0.12
C LYS A 41 -10.22 -2.33 -0.37
N LYS A 42 -10.14 -3.38 -1.21
CA LYS A 42 -11.36 -4.01 -1.77
C LYS A 42 -12.11 -4.87 -0.75
N TYR A 43 -11.38 -5.60 0.10
CA TYR A 43 -11.94 -6.47 1.14
C TYR A 43 -11.48 -6.06 2.54
N ASP A 44 -10.18 -5.79 2.67
CA ASP A 44 -9.52 -5.09 3.77
C ASP A 44 -8.06 -4.83 3.32
N PHE A 45 -7.29 -4.10 4.12
CA PHE A 45 -5.83 -4.02 3.93
C PHE A 45 -5.19 -5.39 4.13
N PHE A 46 -4.17 -5.66 3.31
CA PHE A 46 -3.66 -6.99 3.06
C PHE A 46 -2.15 -6.94 2.88
N LEU A 47 -1.43 -6.79 3.99
CA LEU A 47 0.04 -6.84 4.05
C LEU A 47 0.43 -7.54 5.36
N SER A 48 1.49 -8.35 5.33
CA SER A 48 1.96 -9.07 6.52
C SER A 48 2.28 -8.08 7.66
N GLU A 49 1.71 -8.32 8.84
CA GLU A 49 1.98 -7.53 10.05
C GLU A 49 3.27 -7.96 10.77
N THR A 50 3.88 -9.07 10.34
CA THR A 50 5.10 -9.63 10.91
C THR A 50 6.13 -9.93 9.82
N GLU A 51 7.40 -9.93 10.22
CA GLU A 51 8.52 -10.37 9.38
C GLU A 51 8.30 -11.80 8.84
N LEU A 52 8.68 -12.01 7.59
CA LEU A 52 8.68 -13.33 6.98
C LEU A 52 9.98 -14.07 7.37
N PRO A 53 9.91 -15.36 7.71
CA PRO A 53 11.10 -16.14 8.04
C PRO A 53 11.88 -16.48 6.76
N LEU A 54 12.80 -15.60 6.35
CA LEU A 54 13.54 -15.71 5.08
C LEU A 54 14.38 -16.98 4.94
N ASP A 55 14.71 -17.63 6.06
CA ASP A 55 15.46 -18.89 6.13
C ASP A 55 14.57 -20.13 6.23
N ASP A 56 13.24 -19.96 6.34
CA ASP A 56 12.30 -21.06 6.26
C ASP A 56 12.23 -21.52 4.80
N GLY A 57 12.84 -22.67 4.49
CA GLY A 57 12.99 -23.21 3.13
C GLY A 57 11.67 -23.51 2.39
N THR A 58 10.53 -23.14 2.98
CA THR A 58 9.20 -23.10 2.38
C THR A 58 9.03 -21.92 1.41
N LEU A 59 9.75 -20.82 1.62
CA LEU A 59 9.70 -19.63 0.78
C LEU A 59 10.69 -19.74 -0.38
N LEU A 60 10.16 -19.76 -1.60
CA LEU A 60 10.96 -19.83 -2.81
C LEU A 60 11.37 -18.41 -3.24
N ARG A 61 12.68 -18.17 -3.39
CA ARG A 61 13.17 -16.95 -4.02
C ARG A 61 12.79 -16.93 -5.50
N ILE A 62 12.20 -15.81 -5.93
CA ILE A 62 11.88 -15.51 -7.33
C ILE A 62 12.62 -14.23 -7.75
N THR A 63 12.66 -13.94 -9.04
CA THR A 63 13.21 -12.68 -9.52
C THR A 63 12.22 -11.54 -9.34
N GLN A 64 12.72 -10.30 -9.41
CA GLN A 64 11.86 -9.12 -9.43
C GLN A 64 10.91 -9.16 -10.63
N GLU A 65 11.41 -9.55 -11.80
CA GLU A 65 10.64 -9.60 -13.04
C GLU A 65 9.45 -10.56 -12.92
N GLU A 66 9.65 -11.74 -12.31
CA GLU A 66 8.59 -12.71 -12.05
C GLU A 66 7.51 -12.14 -11.13
N PHE A 67 7.89 -11.40 -10.09
CA PHE A 67 6.94 -10.72 -9.19
C PHE A 67 6.16 -9.63 -9.93
N GLU A 68 6.86 -8.76 -10.67
CA GLU A 68 6.26 -7.62 -11.38
C GLU A 68 5.32 -8.06 -12.50
N GLU A 69 5.59 -9.19 -13.16
CA GLU A 69 4.67 -9.76 -14.15
C GLU A 69 3.31 -10.09 -13.49
N VAL A 70 3.34 -10.70 -12.31
CA VAL A 70 2.12 -11.04 -11.57
C VAL A 70 1.43 -9.77 -11.03
N TRP A 71 2.20 -8.85 -10.44
CA TRP A 71 1.70 -7.58 -9.89
C TRP A 71 1.01 -6.74 -10.96
N SER A 72 1.68 -6.48 -12.07
CA SER A 72 1.16 -5.67 -13.17
C SER A 72 -0.06 -6.30 -13.85
N ARG A 73 -0.06 -7.63 -14.03
CA ARG A 73 -1.20 -8.35 -14.61
C ARG A 73 -2.47 -8.17 -13.80
N ILE A 74 -2.38 -8.27 -12.47
CA ILE A 74 -3.54 -8.14 -11.58
C ILE A 74 -3.98 -6.68 -11.47
N ASN A 75 -3.03 -5.74 -11.47
CA ASN A 75 -3.31 -4.31 -11.42
C ASN A 75 -3.82 -3.72 -12.74
N LYS A 76 -3.73 -4.46 -13.86
CA LYS A 76 -4.07 -3.96 -15.20
C LYS A 76 -5.46 -3.32 -15.26
N ASP A 77 -6.46 -3.90 -14.60
CA ASP A 77 -7.84 -3.42 -14.60
C ASP A 77 -8.01 -2.08 -13.86
N GLN A 78 -7.04 -1.66 -13.06
CA GLN A 78 -7.05 -0.38 -12.37
C GLN A 78 -6.52 0.78 -13.23
N THR A 79 -5.84 0.49 -14.35
CA THR A 79 -5.12 1.51 -15.13
C THR A 79 -6.04 2.64 -15.61
N GLU A 80 -7.22 2.31 -16.14
CA GLU A 80 -8.17 3.30 -16.64
C GLU A 80 -8.70 4.19 -15.51
N ARG A 81 -9.13 3.55 -14.41
CA ARG A 81 -9.56 4.25 -13.19
C ARG A 81 -8.45 5.15 -12.64
N TRP A 82 -7.20 4.70 -12.66
CA TRP A 82 -6.07 5.46 -12.17
C TRP A 82 -5.82 6.73 -12.99
N VAL A 83 -5.90 6.65 -14.32
CA VAL A 83 -5.82 7.81 -15.21
C VAL A 83 -6.94 8.81 -14.91
N GLU A 84 -8.17 8.34 -14.71
CA GLU A 84 -9.28 9.22 -14.33
C GLU A 84 -9.05 9.89 -12.96
N LEU A 85 -8.58 9.14 -11.97
CA LEU A 85 -8.34 9.65 -10.63
C LEU A 85 -7.29 10.78 -10.65
N LYS A 86 -6.20 10.62 -11.40
CA LYS A 86 -5.18 11.68 -11.56
C LYS A 86 -5.73 12.96 -12.20
N SER A 87 -6.74 12.85 -13.08
CA SER A 87 -7.41 14.02 -13.65
C SER A 87 -8.29 14.76 -12.63
N LYS A 88 -8.89 14.03 -11.69
CA LYS A 88 -9.76 14.57 -10.62
C LYS A 88 -8.94 15.10 -9.44
N LEU A 89 -7.75 14.55 -9.22
CA LEU A 89 -6.85 14.84 -8.10
C LEU A 89 -5.46 15.24 -8.61
N PRO A 90 -5.32 16.39 -9.31
CA PRO A 90 -4.04 16.85 -9.81
C PRO A 90 -3.09 17.25 -8.67
N LEU A 91 -1.80 17.37 -8.99
CA LEU A 91 -0.77 17.87 -8.08
C LEU A 91 -1.18 19.21 -7.45
N GLY A 92 -0.90 19.36 -6.16
CA GLY A 92 -1.29 20.52 -5.36
C GLY A 92 -2.70 20.45 -4.78
N THR A 93 -3.53 19.48 -5.19
CA THR A 93 -4.85 19.26 -4.57
C THR A 93 -4.68 18.97 -3.08
N LYS A 94 -5.42 19.70 -2.25
CA LYS A 94 -5.48 19.44 -0.81
C LYS A 94 -6.53 18.39 -0.53
N ILE A 95 -6.17 17.40 0.28
CA ILE A 95 -7.07 16.35 0.73
C ILE A 95 -7.14 16.34 2.24
N THR A 96 -8.20 15.74 2.77
CA THR A 96 -8.29 15.36 4.18
C THR A 96 -8.96 14.01 4.24
N GLY A 97 -8.36 13.09 4.99
CA GLY A 97 -8.89 11.75 5.14
C GLY A 97 -8.26 11.00 6.30
N PRO A 98 -8.87 9.89 6.71
CA PRO A 98 -8.40 9.13 7.86
C PRO A 98 -7.19 8.27 7.50
N ILE A 99 -6.29 8.08 8.47
CA ILE A 99 -5.27 7.05 8.47
C ILE A 99 -5.97 5.71 8.56
N GLU A 100 -5.76 4.88 7.55
CA GLU A 100 -6.36 3.57 7.44
C GLU A 100 -5.46 2.46 7.98
N VAL A 101 -4.16 2.56 7.68
CA VAL A 101 -3.15 1.59 8.10
C VAL A 101 -1.75 2.23 8.05
N LEU A 102 -0.86 1.73 8.89
CA LEU A 102 0.56 2.07 8.90
C LEU A 102 1.32 0.89 8.28
N TYR A 103 2.00 1.15 7.17
CA TYR A 103 2.81 0.16 6.46
C TYR A 103 4.30 0.53 6.53
N PRO A 104 5.21 -0.41 6.24
CA PRO A 104 6.64 -0.10 6.11
C PRO A 104 6.92 1.04 5.12
N GLN A 105 6.11 1.20 4.08
CA GLN A 105 6.23 2.29 3.11
C GLN A 105 5.79 3.66 3.64
N GLY A 106 5.01 3.70 4.70
CA GLY A 106 4.44 4.93 5.25
C GLY A 106 2.99 4.80 5.70
N VAL A 107 2.32 5.95 5.78
CA VAL A 107 0.96 6.08 6.30
C VAL A 107 -0.03 6.03 5.15
N ILE A 108 -0.88 5.01 5.11
CA ILE A 108 -1.96 4.92 4.12
C ILE A 108 -3.15 5.73 4.60
N VAL A 109 -3.58 6.68 3.76
CA VAL A 109 -4.69 7.60 4.01
C VAL A 109 -5.76 7.36 2.95
N SER A 110 -7.03 7.22 3.35
CA SER A 110 -8.11 7.15 2.37
C SER A 110 -8.55 8.54 1.91
N ILE A 111 -9.01 8.63 0.66
CA ILE A 111 -9.67 9.80 0.08
C ILE A 111 -11.11 9.37 -0.25
N PRO A 112 -12.04 9.41 0.72
CA PRO A 112 -13.35 8.76 0.59
C PRO A 112 -14.19 9.27 -0.59
N VAL A 113 -14.10 10.58 -0.90
CA VAL A 113 -14.84 11.22 -1.99
C VAL A 113 -14.52 10.62 -3.35
N HIS A 114 -13.32 10.07 -3.52
CA HIS A 114 -12.85 9.50 -4.78
C HIS A 114 -12.63 7.98 -4.70
N ASP A 115 -12.94 7.35 -3.56
CA ASP A 115 -12.62 5.96 -3.26
C ASP A 115 -11.15 5.66 -3.66
N ALA A 116 -10.23 6.51 -3.21
CA ALA A 116 -8.82 6.43 -3.56
C ALA A 116 -7.96 6.31 -2.30
N LEU A 117 -6.72 5.85 -2.49
CA LEU A 117 -5.73 5.75 -1.44
C LEU A 117 -4.55 6.68 -1.71
N ALA A 118 -3.95 7.14 -0.63
CA ALA A 118 -2.79 8.00 -0.64
C ALA A 118 -1.77 7.49 0.38
N ILE A 119 -0.51 7.86 0.18
CA ILE A 119 0.59 7.54 1.06
C ILE A 119 1.28 8.81 1.52
N ALA A 120 1.55 8.91 2.82
CA ALA A 120 2.35 9.97 3.43
C ALA A 120 3.54 9.37 4.17
N ASP A 121 4.60 10.16 4.32
CA ASP A 121 5.75 9.77 5.13
C ASP A 121 5.38 9.68 6.62
N TYR A 122 5.82 8.60 7.27
CA TYR A 122 5.51 8.34 8.67
C TYR A 122 6.14 9.38 9.60
N ASP A 123 7.41 9.71 9.39
CA ASP A 123 8.16 10.61 10.27
C ASP A 123 7.62 12.04 10.15
N GLU A 124 7.27 12.49 8.94
CA GLU A 124 6.60 13.76 8.71
C GLU A 124 5.23 13.80 9.42
N CYS A 125 4.42 12.75 9.30
CA CYS A 125 3.14 12.66 10.00
C CYS A 125 3.32 12.71 11.52
N ALA A 126 4.24 11.92 12.07
CA ALA A 126 4.52 11.86 13.50
C ALA A 126 5.05 13.19 14.05
N ALA A 127 5.95 13.86 13.33
CA ALA A 127 6.49 15.17 13.71
C ALA A 127 5.41 16.27 13.77
N ASN A 128 4.36 16.15 12.95
CA ASN A 128 3.26 17.11 12.87
C ASN A 128 2.06 16.75 13.78
N TYR A 129 2.14 15.68 14.57
CA TYR A 129 1.11 15.32 15.55
C TYR A 129 1.55 15.66 16.98
N LYS A 130 0.65 16.25 17.78
CA LYS A 130 0.94 16.70 19.16
C LYS A 130 1.54 15.60 20.04
N ASN A 131 1.02 14.38 19.93
CA ASN A 131 1.43 13.25 20.78
C ASN A 131 2.53 12.39 20.13
N ARG A 132 2.95 12.69 18.89
CA ARG A 132 3.89 11.92 18.04
C ARG A 132 3.55 10.43 17.81
N ASN A 133 2.57 9.89 18.52
CA ASN A 133 2.09 8.53 18.38
C ASN A 133 0.88 8.51 17.43
N ILE A 134 1.15 8.44 16.14
CA ILE A 134 0.10 8.34 15.12
C ILE A 134 -0.43 6.90 15.07
N HIS A 135 -1.73 6.77 14.84
CA HIS A 135 -2.41 5.48 14.77
C HIS A 135 -3.59 5.56 13.82
N LYS A 136 -4.11 4.40 13.44
CA LYS A 136 -5.33 4.27 12.63
C LYS A 136 -6.47 5.09 13.23
N GLY A 137 -7.20 5.79 12.37
CA GLY A 137 -8.37 6.59 12.74
C GLY A 137 -8.08 8.09 12.90
N LEU A 138 -6.84 8.54 13.06
CA LEU A 138 -6.51 9.97 12.98
C LEU A 138 -6.73 10.52 11.57
N ASN A 139 -6.94 11.81 11.42
CA ASN A 139 -7.04 12.46 10.10
C ASN A 139 -5.70 13.06 9.67
N VAL A 140 -5.42 12.97 8.37
CA VAL A 140 -4.31 13.64 7.69
C VAL A 140 -4.86 14.66 6.71
N THR A 141 -4.43 15.91 6.86
CA THR A 141 -4.60 16.98 5.86
C THR A 141 -3.26 17.23 5.17
N ALA A 142 -3.21 17.07 3.85
CA ALA A 142 -1.98 17.20 3.07
C ALA A 142 -2.27 17.65 1.63
N SER A 143 -1.22 17.98 0.88
CA SER A 143 -1.31 18.23 -0.56
C SER A 143 -0.74 17.06 -1.34
N ILE A 144 -1.34 16.73 -2.48
CA ILE A 144 -0.78 15.75 -3.42
C ILE A 144 0.49 16.34 -4.06
N THR A 145 1.61 15.65 -3.92
CA THR A 145 2.93 16.05 -4.46
C THR A 145 3.45 15.11 -5.53
N GLY A 146 2.86 13.92 -5.67
CA GLY A 146 3.25 12.94 -6.65
C GLY A 146 2.25 11.80 -6.80
N TYR A 147 2.63 10.83 -7.61
CA TYR A 147 1.84 9.65 -7.93
C TYR A 147 2.74 8.43 -7.81
N ASP A 148 2.34 7.46 -7.00
CA ASP A 148 2.94 6.13 -6.98
C ASP A 148 2.30 5.33 -8.12
N GLU A 149 2.98 5.28 -9.26
CA GLU A 149 2.52 4.58 -10.46
C GLU A 149 2.58 3.04 -10.32
N VAL A 150 3.24 2.51 -9.28
CA VAL A 150 3.35 1.08 -9.03
C VAL A 150 2.18 0.58 -8.17
N ASN A 151 1.81 1.34 -7.13
CA ASN A 151 0.74 0.98 -6.20
C ASN A 151 -0.59 1.71 -6.49
N TYR A 152 -0.61 2.70 -7.39
CA TYR A 152 -1.76 3.58 -7.64
C TYR A 152 -2.21 4.36 -6.40
N TRP A 153 -1.22 4.85 -5.65
CA TRP A 153 -1.43 5.71 -4.50
C TRP A 153 -1.04 7.15 -4.82
N PHE A 154 -1.78 8.11 -4.29
CA PHE A 154 -1.38 9.51 -4.32
C PHE A 154 -0.28 9.77 -3.28
N VAL A 155 0.82 10.40 -3.68
CA VAL A 155 1.88 10.77 -2.74
C VAL A 155 1.52 12.10 -2.09
N LEU A 156 1.48 12.13 -0.77
CA LEU A 156 1.15 13.30 0.03
C LEU A 156 2.42 13.97 0.55
N GLY A 157 2.44 15.30 0.54
CA GLY A 157 3.50 16.09 1.16
C GLY A 157 2.96 17.11 2.15
N ASN A 158 3.81 17.47 3.12
CA ASN A 158 3.49 18.39 4.22
C ASN A 158 2.26 17.96 5.03
N PRO A 159 2.19 16.70 5.51
CA PRO A 159 1.03 16.19 6.22
C PRO A 159 0.85 16.89 7.57
N ARG A 160 -0.41 17.17 7.93
CA ARG A 160 -0.83 17.60 9.26
C ARG A 160 -1.78 16.58 9.83
N VAL A 161 -1.50 16.10 11.04
CA VAL A 161 -2.29 15.07 11.69
C VAL A 161 -3.15 15.68 12.78
N SER A 162 -4.42 15.29 12.86
CA SER A 162 -5.35 15.70 13.90
C SER A 162 -6.28 14.57 14.32
N ASP A 163 -6.87 14.70 15.50
CA ASP A 163 -7.93 13.81 15.95
C ASP A 163 -9.18 13.97 15.07
N VAL A 164 -10.05 12.95 15.06
CA VAL A 164 -11.37 13.03 14.42
C VAL A 164 -12.24 13.99 15.22
N GLN A 165 -12.84 14.98 14.53
CA GLN A 165 -13.81 15.90 15.13
C GLN A 165 -15.20 15.27 15.22
#